data_AF-A0A8T6NGG7-F1
#
_entry.id   AF-A0A8T6NGG7-F1
#
_cell.length_a   1.000
_cell.length_b   1.000
_cell.length_c   1.000
_cell.angle_alpha   90.00
_cell.angle_beta   90.00
_cell.angle_gamma   90.00
#
_symmetry.space_group_name_H-M   'P 1'
#
loop_
_entity.id
_entity.type
_entity.pdbx_description
1 polymer ?
#
loop_
_entity_poly.entity_id
_entity_poly.type
_entity_poly.pdbx_seq_one_letter_code
_entity_poly.pdbx_strand_id
1 'polypeptide(L)'
;MTTIAEGNKVRVHYRGTLEDGTEFDSSYERGEPIEVEVGSGQVIPGFNNALLGMKVGESRTVSVPPEQAYGPVLEEALTEINRNLFPEDLQLLEGMPVPLTTDQGHKLLGRIQSLTEEV
;
A
#
# COMPACT_ATOMS: atom_id res chain seq x y z
N MET A 1 -20.69 21.24 -17.98
CA MET A 1 -19.50 20.95 -17.15
C MET A 1 -19.30 19.44 -17.20
N THR A 2 -18.13 18.98 -17.63
CA THR A 2 -17.83 17.55 -17.78
C THR A 2 -17.45 16.98 -16.41
N THR A 3 -18.20 15.99 -15.95
CA THR A 3 -17.90 15.22 -14.75
C THR A 3 -17.22 13.92 -15.15
N ILE A 4 -16.31 13.43 -14.31
CA ILE A 4 -15.63 12.15 -14.52
C ILE A 4 -16.64 11.01 -14.39
N ALA A 5 -16.63 10.09 -15.36
CA ALA A 5 -17.44 8.88 -15.39
C ALA A 5 -16.58 7.66 -15.77
N GLU A 6 -17.14 6.45 -15.63
CA GLU A 6 -16.48 5.22 -16.05
C GLU A 6 -16.06 5.27 -17.54
N GLY A 7 -14.92 4.66 -17.84
CA GLY A 7 -14.26 4.69 -19.15
C GLY A 7 -13.53 6.00 -19.48
N ASN A 8 -13.62 7.03 -18.63
CA ASN A 8 -12.82 8.25 -18.83
C ASN A 8 -11.37 8.00 -18.43
N LYS A 9 -10.44 8.53 -19.24
CA LYS A 9 -9.03 8.63 -18.89
C LYS A 9 -8.76 9.97 -18.23
N VAL A 10 -8.22 9.94 -17.02
CA VAL A 10 -7.95 11.14 -16.24
C VAL A 10 -6.49 11.17 -15.80
N ARG A 11 -5.93 12.37 -15.74
CA ARG A 11 -4.63 12.62 -15.11
C ARG A 11 -4.86 13.26 -13.77
N VAL A 12 -4.36 12.63 -12.71
CA VAL A 12 -4.62 13.05 -11.34
C VAL A 12 -3.33 13.09 -10.54
N HIS A 13 -3.14 14.19 -9.81
CA HIS A 13 -2.21 14.20 -8.70
C HIS A 13 -2.89 13.71 -7.43
N TYR A 14 -2.20 12.86 -6.69
CA TYR A 14 -2.61 12.32 -5.41
C TYR A 14 -1.45 12.34 -4.41
N ARG A 15 -1.85 12.23 -3.14
CA ARG A 15 -1.00 11.98 -1.98
C ARG A 15 -1.70 10.93 -1.11
N GLY A 16 -1.03 9.82 -0.85
CA GLY A 16 -1.50 8.72 0.00
C GLY A 16 -0.81 8.76 1.35
N THR A 17 -1.59 8.80 2.42
CA THR A 17 -1.11 8.78 3.81
C THR A 17 -1.79 7.67 4.60
N LEU A 18 -1.07 7.13 5.58
CA LEU A 18 -1.63 6.29 6.63
C LEU A 18 -2.42 7.14 7.64
N GLU A 19 -3.16 6.50 8.55
CA GLU A 19 -3.98 7.18 9.57
C GLU A 19 -3.14 8.02 10.54
N ASP A 20 -1.88 7.63 10.77
CA ASP A 20 -0.91 8.37 11.58
C ASP A 20 -0.30 9.58 10.86
N GLY A 21 -0.66 9.81 9.59
CA GLY A 21 -0.15 10.89 8.75
C GLY A 21 1.12 10.55 7.98
N THR A 22 1.68 9.35 8.15
CA THR A 22 2.85 8.89 7.39
C THR A 22 2.49 8.80 5.90
N GLU A 23 3.19 9.56 5.08
CA GLU A 23 3.07 9.47 3.62
C GLU A 23 3.71 8.18 3.13
N PHE A 24 2.94 7.37 2.38
CA PHE A 24 3.45 6.13 1.78
C PHE A 24 3.68 6.27 0.27
N ASP A 25 2.99 7.21 -0.39
CA ASP A 25 3.11 7.44 -1.82
C ASP A 25 2.59 8.82 -2.23
N SER A 26 3.27 9.50 -3.15
CA SER A 26 2.89 10.83 -3.62
C SER A 26 3.34 11.10 -5.05
N SER A 27 2.37 11.42 -5.90
CA SER A 27 2.64 11.88 -7.27
C SER A 27 3.28 13.27 -7.30
N TYR A 28 3.11 14.08 -6.25
CA TYR A 28 3.70 15.41 -6.17
C TYR A 28 5.21 15.31 -5.93
N GLU A 29 5.65 14.34 -5.11
CA GLU A 29 7.08 14.08 -4.92
C GLU A 29 7.77 13.60 -6.20
N ARG A 30 7.07 12.80 -7.02
CA ARG A 30 7.56 12.39 -8.35
C ARG A 30 7.53 13.51 -9.39
N GLY A 31 6.77 14.58 -9.14
CA GLY A 31 6.60 15.69 -10.08
C GLY A 31 5.71 15.37 -11.30
N GLU A 32 5.10 14.18 -11.38
CA GLU A 32 4.25 13.77 -12.49
C GLU A 32 2.93 13.13 -12.00
N PRO A 33 1.78 13.52 -12.59
CA PRO A 33 0.49 12.92 -12.25
C PRO A 33 0.40 11.51 -12.86
N ILE A 34 -0.40 10.66 -12.24
CA ILE A 34 -0.72 9.35 -12.80
C ILE A 34 -1.87 9.47 -13.80
N GLU A 35 -1.88 8.60 -14.80
CA GLU A 35 -3.02 8.41 -15.70
C GLU A 35 -3.82 7.18 -15.23
N VAL A 36 -5.13 7.35 -15.10
CA VAL A 36 -6.04 6.30 -14.65
C VAL A 36 -7.23 6.25 -15.60
N GLU A 37 -7.57 5.04 -16.07
CA GLU A 37 -8.84 4.78 -16.72
C GLU A 37 -9.89 4.38 -15.67
N VAL A 38 -10.91 5.22 -15.49
CA VAL A 38 -11.91 5.03 -14.43
C VAL A 38 -12.75 3.79 -14.71
N GLY A 39 -12.83 2.87 -13.74
CA GLY A 39 -13.54 1.59 -13.84
C GLY A 39 -12.69 0.44 -14.40
N SER A 40 -11.42 0.66 -14.74
CA SER A 40 -10.53 -0.36 -15.32
C SER A 40 -9.96 -1.36 -14.31
N GLY A 41 -10.03 -1.07 -13.01
CA GLY A 41 -9.36 -1.85 -11.96
C GLY A 41 -7.85 -1.64 -11.87
N GLN A 42 -7.29 -0.63 -12.54
CA GLN A 42 -5.85 -0.28 -12.47
C GLN A 42 -5.41 0.27 -11.10
N VAL A 43 -6.35 0.78 -10.32
CA VAL A 43 -6.13 1.40 -9.01
C VAL A 43 -7.09 0.78 -7.99
N ILE A 44 -6.79 0.98 -6.70
CA ILE A 44 -7.63 0.45 -5.62
C ILE A 44 -9.09 0.93 -5.76
N PRO A 45 -10.08 0.09 -5.42
CA PRO A 45 -11.51 0.42 -5.59
C PRO A 45 -11.91 1.76 -4.98
N GLY A 46 -11.42 2.09 -3.78
CA GLY A 46 -11.75 3.35 -3.11
C GLY A 46 -11.23 4.59 -3.85
N PHE A 47 -10.04 4.49 -4.45
CA PHE A 47 -9.49 5.57 -5.27
C PHE A 47 -10.30 5.75 -6.56
N ASN A 48 -10.65 4.65 -7.22
CA ASN A 48 -11.49 4.68 -8.41
C ASN A 48 -12.86 5.33 -8.12
N ASN A 49 -13.51 4.90 -7.03
CA ASN A 49 -14.81 5.43 -6.62
C ASN A 49 -14.76 6.91 -6.25
N ALA A 50 -13.64 7.36 -5.67
CA ALA A 50 -13.45 8.77 -5.32
C ALA A 50 -13.42 9.71 -6.53
N LEU A 51 -12.92 9.22 -7.68
CA LEU A 51 -12.85 9.98 -8.94
C LEU A 51 -14.22 10.18 -9.59
N LEU A 52 -15.18 9.28 -9.37
CA LEU A 52 -16.50 9.36 -9.99
C LEU A 52 -17.23 10.65 -9.59
N GLY A 53 -17.77 11.34 -10.61
CA GLY A 53 -18.50 12.58 -10.44
C GLY A 53 -17.64 13.80 -10.13
N MET A 54 -16.33 13.66 -9.94
CA MET A 54 -15.43 14.81 -9.77
C MET A 54 -15.36 15.65 -11.04
N LYS A 55 -15.10 16.95 -10.85
CA LYS A 55 -14.86 17.89 -11.95
C LYS A 55 -13.37 18.13 -12.11
N VAL A 56 -12.95 18.46 -13.33
CA VAL A 56 -11.55 18.85 -13.60
C VAL A 56 -11.19 20.07 -12.75
N GLY A 57 -10.06 19.99 -12.05
CA GLY A 57 -9.59 21.02 -11.11
C GLY A 57 -10.13 20.87 -9.68
N GLU A 58 -11.06 19.94 -9.42
CA GLU A 58 -11.49 19.60 -8.08
C GLU A 58 -10.40 18.83 -7.33
N SER A 59 -10.29 19.07 -6.03
CA SER A 59 -9.49 18.27 -5.11
C SER A 59 -10.40 17.68 -4.05
N ARG A 60 -10.14 16.43 -3.66
CA ARG A 60 -10.93 15.72 -2.67
C ARG A 60 -10.02 14.88 -1.77
N THR A 61 -10.35 14.82 -0.50
CA THR A 61 -9.74 13.90 0.46
C THR A 61 -10.76 12.83 0.80
N VAL A 62 -10.35 11.57 0.74
CA VAL A 62 -11.17 10.40 1.07
C VAL A 62 -10.38 9.48 2.00
N SER A 63 -11.04 8.94 3.00
CA SER A 63 -10.51 7.83 3.79
C SER A 63 -11.03 6.54 3.18
N VAL A 64 -10.12 5.64 2.80
CA VAL A 64 -10.46 4.38 2.14
C VAL A 64 -10.27 3.24 3.12
N PRO A 65 -11.33 2.46 3.44
CA PRO A 65 -11.19 1.33 4.34
C PRO A 65 -10.35 0.21 3.68
N PRO A 66 -9.71 -0.67 4.47
CA PRO A 66 -8.82 -1.70 3.94
C PRO A 66 -9.44 -2.55 2.83
N GLU A 67 -10.72 -2.90 2.94
CA GLU A 67 -11.47 -3.73 1.97
C GLU A 67 -11.60 -3.06 0.58
N GLN A 68 -11.47 -1.73 0.52
CA GLN A 68 -11.47 -0.96 -0.72
C GLN A 68 -10.08 -0.43 -1.10
N ALA A 69 -9.05 -0.80 -0.34
CA ALA A 69 -7.65 -0.46 -0.55
C ALA A 69 -6.82 -1.73 -0.84
N TYR A 70 -5.97 -2.13 0.11
CA TYR A 70 -5.02 -3.23 -0.04
C TYR A 70 -5.42 -4.49 0.75
N GLY A 71 -6.65 -4.54 1.28
CA GLY A 71 -7.16 -5.61 2.12
C GLY A 71 -6.80 -5.47 3.60
N PRO A 72 -7.46 -6.24 4.48
CA PRO A 72 -7.11 -6.31 5.89
C PRO A 72 -5.74 -6.96 6.08
N VAL A 73 -5.13 -6.75 7.25
CA VAL A 73 -3.94 -7.50 7.65
C VAL A 73 -4.28 -8.98 7.68
N LEU A 74 -3.49 -9.78 6.97
CA LEU A 74 -3.62 -11.23 6.97
C LEU A 74 -2.84 -11.78 8.16
N GLU A 75 -3.52 -12.12 9.25
CA GLU A 75 -2.87 -12.70 10.45
C GLU A 75 -2.13 -14.00 10.13
N GLU A 76 -2.64 -14.80 9.19
CA GLU A 76 -1.99 -16.01 8.69
C GLU A 76 -0.67 -15.76 7.93
N ALA A 77 -0.43 -14.51 7.50
CA ALA A 77 0.84 -14.09 6.91
C ALA A 77 1.85 -13.63 7.97
N LEU A 78 1.44 -13.50 9.23
CA LEU A 78 2.33 -13.22 10.36
C LEU A 78 2.95 -14.53 10.83
N THR A 79 4.26 -14.52 11.04
CA THR A 79 4.97 -15.69 11.55
C THR A 79 6.04 -15.26 12.54
N GLU A 80 6.10 -15.95 13.66
CA GLU A 80 7.15 -15.75 14.66
C GLU A 80 8.38 -16.56 14.24
N ILE A 81 9.48 -15.86 14.02
CA ILE A 81 10.74 -16.47 13.62
C ILE A 81 11.72 -16.30 14.76
N ASN A 82 12.27 -17.41 15.23
CA ASN A 82 13.26 -17.37 16.30
C ASN A 82 14.52 -16.60 15.83
N ARG A 83 14.98 -15.65 16.65
CA ARG A 83 16.16 -14.82 16.37
C ARG A 83 17.42 -15.64 16.07
N ASN A 84 17.54 -16.85 16.62
CA ASN A 84 18.69 -17.72 16.44
C ASN A 84 18.81 -18.27 15.01
N LEU A 85 17.76 -18.15 14.19
CA LEU A 85 17.82 -18.47 12.76
C LEU A 85 18.57 -17.40 11.95
N PHE A 86 18.80 -16.23 12.55
CA PHE A 86 19.57 -15.14 11.94
C PHE A 86 20.99 -15.11 12.51
N PRO A 87 22.00 -14.70 11.71
CA PRO A 87 23.36 -14.50 12.20
C PRO A 87 23.41 -13.60 13.45
N GLU A 88 24.26 -13.91 14.43
CA GLU A 88 24.34 -13.14 15.69
C GLU A 88 24.79 -11.69 15.46
N ASP A 89 25.62 -11.45 14.45
CA ASP A 89 26.14 -10.14 14.06
C ASP A 89 25.14 -9.30 13.25
N LEU A 90 24.05 -9.91 12.77
CA LEU A 90 23.00 -9.20 12.04
C LEU A 90 22.13 -8.40 13.02
N GLN A 91 22.17 -7.08 12.91
CA GLN A 91 21.21 -6.21 13.59
C GLN A 91 19.86 -6.32 12.89
N LEU A 92 18.88 -6.92 13.55
CA LEU A 92 17.51 -6.91 13.06
C LEU A 92 16.89 -5.55 13.35
N LEU A 93 16.26 -4.96 12.34
CA LEU A 93 15.53 -3.69 12.47
C LEU A 93 14.11 -3.89 11.96
N GLU A 94 13.15 -3.24 12.61
CA GLU A 94 11.79 -3.15 12.10
C GLU A 94 11.79 -2.56 10.69
N GLY A 95 10.97 -3.15 9.82
CA GLY A 95 10.92 -2.80 8.42
C GLY A 95 11.99 -3.44 7.53
N MET A 96 12.96 -4.16 8.10
CA MET A 96 13.95 -4.87 7.30
C MET A 96 13.29 -6.01 6.51
N PRO A 97 13.55 -6.13 5.19
CA PRO A 97 13.06 -7.25 4.40
C PRO A 97 13.85 -8.52 4.72
N VAL A 98 13.16 -9.64 4.89
CA VAL A 98 13.74 -10.95 5.18
C VAL A 98 13.29 -11.95 4.11
N PRO A 99 14.22 -12.59 3.38
CA PRO A 99 13.87 -13.65 2.46
C PRO A 99 13.45 -14.90 3.28
N LEU A 100 12.20 -15.29 3.12
CA LEU A 100 11.63 -16.50 3.72
C LEU A 100 11.52 -17.58 2.66
N THR A 101 11.76 -18.83 3.04
CA THR A 101 11.48 -19.98 2.18
C THR A 101 10.46 -20.85 2.91
N THR A 102 9.31 -21.10 2.28
CA THR A 102 8.30 -21.98 2.84
C THR A 102 8.77 -23.43 2.80
N ASP A 103 8.10 -24.30 3.54
CA ASP A 103 8.26 -25.76 3.48
C ASP A 103 8.06 -26.34 2.06
N GLN A 104 7.24 -25.69 1.25
CA GLN A 104 7.01 -26.00 -0.17
C GLN A 104 8.11 -25.49 -1.11
N GLY A 105 9.15 -24.82 -0.59
CA GLY A 105 10.26 -24.28 -1.38
C GLY A 105 9.99 -22.96 -2.08
N HIS A 106 8.83 -22.33 -1.83
CA HIS A 106 8.53 -21.00 -2.36
C HIS A 106 9.29 -19.93 -1.58
N LYS A 107 9.95 -19.03 -2.31
CA LYS A 107 10.63 -17.87 -1.73
C LYS A 107 9.66 -16.72 -1.61
N LEU A 108 9.49 -16.21 -0.40
CA LEU A 108 8.71 -15.03 -0.08
C LEU A 108 9.63 -13.96 0.48
N LEU A 109 9.25 -12.69 0.35
CA LEU A 109 9.92 -11.60 1.03
C LEU A 109 9.03 -11.13 2.18
N GLY A 110 9.39 -11.53 3.40
CA GLY A 110 8.77 -11.01 4.61
C GLY A 110 9.36 -9.64 4.97
N ARG A 111 8.71 -8.95 5.91
CA ARG A 111 9.21 -7.73 6.51
C ARG A 111 9.12 -7.88 8.03
N ILE A 112 10.20 -7.54 8.75
CA ILE A 112 10.18 -7.56 10.22
C ILE A 112 9.15 -6.52 10.68
N GLN A 113 8.07 -6.97 11.30
CA GLN A 113 7.04 -6.09 11.82
C GLN A 113 7.41 -5.54 13.19
N SER A 114 7.87 -6.42 14.08
CA SER A 114 8.29 -6.08 15.44
C SER A 114 9.36 -7.05 15.91
N LEU A 115 10.15 -6.61 16.90
CA LEU A 115 11.12 -7.45 17.60
C LEU A 115 10.61 -7.63 19.02
N THR A 116 10.31 -8.86 19.40
CA THR A 116 10.01 -9.23 20.78
C THR A 116 11.30 -9.74 21.41
N GLU A 117 11.74 -9.10 22.49
CA GLU A 117 12.75 -9.69 23.36
C GLU A 117 12.07 -10.79 24.18
N GLU A 118 12.41 -12.06 23.96
CA GLU A 118 12.14 -13.09 24.96
C GLU A 118 12.94 -12.72 26.22
N VAL A 119 12.23 -12.55 27.34
CA VAL A 119 12.79 -12.32 28.69
C VAL A 119 13.47 -13.56 29.21
#